data_AF-A0A6J8C1N7-F1
#
_entry.id   AF-A0A6J8C1N7-F1
#
_cell.length_a   1.000
_cell.length_b   1.000
_cell.length_c   1.000
_cell.angle_alpha   90.00
_cell.angle_beta   90.00
_cell.angle_gamma   90.00
#
_symmetry.space_group_name_H-M   'P 1'
#
loop_
_entity.id
_entity.type
_entity.pdbx_description
1 polymer ?
#
loop_
_entity_poly.entity_id
_entity_poly.type
_entity_poly.pdbx_seq_one_letter_code
_entity_poly.pdbx_strand_id
1 'polypeptide(L)'
;MVYVKKLPTKDFKWEEDPDYYKKVPKGRGCLIKCDLKYTDKCKKKTIKYPLAPEKTRPKKEDLSNYQLNLLGNKPLGNEEKLFLTGKTKKYIVHYEVLKDYIKLGMKVTKVYKTISFKESDWLAKYINFNTEQRTKSKSDFEKDLWKLMNNSFYGKTLEDIRGRSEIKLLTDREEVKNI
;
A
#
# COMPACT_ATOMS: atom_id res chain seq x y z
N MET A 1 6.66 -14.86 -20.69
CA MET A 1 5.38 -14.32 -20.17
C MET A 1 5.69 -13.47 -18.96
N VAL A 2 5.25 -12.21 -18.93
CA VAL A 2 5.36 -11.36 -17.74
C VAL A 2 4.39 -11.92 -16.69
N TYR A 3 4.88 -12.13 -15.46
CA TYR A 3 3.99 -12.52 -14.37
C TYR A 3 3.06 -11.35 -14.03
N VAL A 4 1.76 -11.53 -14.25
CA VAL A 4 0.74 -10.52 -13.92
C VAL A 4 -0.06 -11.03 -12.73
N LYS A 5 -0.03 -10.25 -11.64
CA LYS A 5 -0.83 -10.54 -10.46
C LYS A 5 -2.31 -10.35 -10.77
N LYS A 6 -3.16 -11.25 -10.27
CA LYS A 6 -4.60 -11.10 -10.39
C LYS A 6 -5.06 -9.93 -9.54
N LEU A 7 -5.99 -9.14 -10.06
CA LEU A 7 -6.48 -7.93 -9.43
C LEU A 7 -7.96 -8.08 -9.05
N PRO A 8 -8.42 -7.36 -8.01
CA PRO A 8 -9.84 -7.30 -7.66
C PRO A 8 -10.68 -6.85 -8.85
N THR A 9 -11.83 -7.48 -9.07
CA THR A 9 -12.73 -7.15 -10.19
C THR A 9 -14.15 -6.83 -9.78
N LYS A 10 -14.78 -7.72 -9.00
CA LYS A 10 -16.20 -7.60 -8.65
C LYS A 10 -16.54 -8.39 -7.40
N ASP A 11 -17.80 -8.28 -6.97
CA ASP A 11 -18.38 -9.07 -5.87
C ASP A 11 -17.67 -8.81 -4.53
N PHE A 12 -17.50 -7.52 -4.21
CA PHE A 12 -16.93 -7.03 -2.96
C PHE A 12 -17.92 -7.26 -1.81
N LYS A 13 -17.51 -8.02 -0.80
CA LYS A 13 -18.35 -8.38 0.34
C LYS A 13 -17.57 -8.31 1.64
N TRP A 14 -18.23 -7.83 2.70
CA TRP A 14 -17.71 -7.96 4.05
C TRP A 14 -17.93 -9.39 4.52
N GLU A 15 -16.86 -10.00 5.02
CA GLU A 15 -16.91 -11.36 5.58
C GLU A 15 -17.10 -11.28 7.10
N GLU A 16 -18.03 -12.08 7.62
CA GLU A 16 -18.27 -12.18 9.06
C GLU A 16 -17.21 -13.06 9.75
N ASP A 17 -16.68 -14.07 9.05
CA ASP A 17 -15.64 -14.95 9.56
C ASP A 17 -14.29 -14.21 9.66
N PRO A 18 -13.75 -14.00 10.88
CA PRO A 18 -12.44 -13.38 11.07
C PRO A 18 -11.29 -14.20 10.47
N ASP A 19 -11.49 -15.51 10.31
CA ASP A 19 -10.51 -16.47 9.81
C ASP A 19 -10.63 -16.75 8.31
N TYR A 20 -11.51 -16.02 7.59
CA TYR A 20 -11.72 -16.17 6.14
C TYR A 20 -10.40 -16.20 5.34
N TYR A 21 -9.43 -15.36 5.74
CA TYR A 21 -8.12 -15.27 5.08
C TYR A 21 -7.30 -16.56 5.09
N LYS A 22 -7.59 -17.49 6.00
CA LYS A 22 -6.98 -18.84 6.05
C LYS A 22 -7.56 -19.75 4.97
N LYS A 23 -8.84 -19.59 4.62
CA LYS A 23 -9.61 -20.47 3.73
C LYS A 23 -10.20 -19.72 2.53
N VAL A 24 -9.42 -18.84 1.91
CA VAL A 24 -9.88 -18.07 0.74
C VAL A 24 -10.18 -19.01 -0.44
N PRO A 25 -11.40 -18.99 -1.01
CA PRO A 25 -11.76 -19.81 -2.16
C PRO A 25 -10.92 -19.48 -3.41
N LYS A 26 -10.73 -20.48 -4.29
CA LYS A 26 -9.98 -20.30 -5.54
C LYS A 26 -10.64 -19.22 -6.42
N GLY A 27 -9.86 -18.28 -6.91
CA GLY A 27 -10.33 -17.16 -7.74
C GLY A 27 -10.91 -15.98 -6.96
N ARG A 28 -10.79 -16.00 -5.63
CA ARG A 28 -11.08 -14.87 -4.76
C ARG A 28 -9.82 -14.39 -4.06
N GLY A 29 -9.84 -13.12 -3.70
CA GLY A 29 -8.89 -12.50 -2.79
C GLY A 29 -9.60 -11.81 -1.64
N CYS A 30 -8.83 -11.38 -0.65
CA CYS A 30 -9.35 -10.53 0.42
C CYS A 30 -8.29 -9.56 0.96
N LEU A 31 -8.77 -8.42 1.45
CA LEU A 31 -8.02 -7.47 2.26
C LEU A 31 -8.47 -7.60 3.71
N ILE A 32 -7.51 -7.67 4.61
CA ILE A 32 -7.75 -7.86 6.04
C ILE A 32 -7.25 -6.65 6.80
N LYS A 33 -8.11 -6.10 7.66
CA LYS A 33 -7.73 -5.12 8.68
C LYS A 33 -7.46 -5.86 9.98
N CYS A 34 -6.20 -5.92 10.41
CA CYS A 34 -5.79 -6.72 11.57
C CYS A 34 -4.67 -6.07 12.39
N ASP A 35 -4.51 -6.54 13.62
CA ASP A 35 -3.33 -6.29 14.44
C ASP A 35 -2.31 -7.40 14.21
N LEU A 36 -1.06 -7.01 13.96
CA LEU A 36 0.05 -7.92 13.75
C LEU A 36 1.07 -7.75 14.87
N LYS A 37 1.66 -8.87 15.30
CA LYS A 37 2.69 -8.90 16.34
C LYS A 37 3.95 -9.56 15.81
N TYR A 38 5.06 -8.86 15.99
CA TYR A 38 6.39 -9.40 15.81
C TYR A 38 6.74 -10.37 16.93
N THR A 39 6.92 -11.64 16.60
CA THR A 39 7.54 -12.62 17.51
C THR A 39 9.06 -12.47 17.50
N ASP A 40 9.77 -12.94 18.53
CA ASP A 40 11.23 -12.85 18.56
C ASP A 40 11.89 -13.64 17.42
N LYS A 41 11.27 -14.75 17.03
CA LYS A 41 11.66 -15.51 15.82
C LYS A 41 11.53 -14.67 14.56
N CYS A 42 10.44 -13.92 14.42
CA CYS A 42 10.23 -13.01 13.29
C CYS A 42 11.30 -11.92 13.28
N LYS A 43 11.49 -11.21 14.41
CA LYS A 43 12.49 -10.14 14.54
C LYS A 43 13.89 -10.60 14.14
N LYS A 44 14.32 -11.77 14.60
CA LYS A 44 15.63 -12.35 14.23
C LYS A 44 15.74 -12.62 12.73
N LYS A 45 14.69 -13.18 12.11
CA LYS A 45 14.69 -13.47 10.67
C LYS A 45 14.62 -12.23 9.80
N THR A 46 13.85 -11.23 10.20
CA THR A 46 13.55 -10.04 9.40
C THR A 46 14.34 -8.80 9.85
N ILE A 47 15.44 -9.00 10.61
CA ILE A 47 16.24 -7.91 11.16
C ILE A 47 16.75 -6.93 10.08
N LYS A 48 17.13 -7.45 8.91
CA LYS A 48 17.59 -6.66 7.76
C LYS A 48 16.44 -6.02 6.98
N TYR A 49 15.29 -6.70 6.94
CA TYR A 49 14.13 -6.29 6.16
C TYR A 49 12.86 -6.46 6.99
N PRO A 50 12.60 -5.55 7.94
CA PRO A 50 11.37 -5.59 8.71
C PRO A 50 10.14 -5.48 7.79
N LEU A 51 9.08 -6.16 8.17
CA LEU A 51 7.83 -6.29 7.45
C LEU A 51 6.83 -5.18 7.82
N ALA A 52 5.73 -5.08 7.07
CA ALA A 52 4.58 -4.23 7.40
C ALA A 52 4.96 -2.77 7.76
N PRO A 53 5.58 -2.02 6.82
CA PRO A 53 5.85 -0.60 7.03
C PRO A 53 4.56 0.20 7.17
N GLU A 54 4.60 1.23 8.01
CA GLU A 54 3.51 2.17 8.23
C GLU A 54 3.95 3.59 7.88
N LYS A 55 3.07 4.33 7.22
CA LYS A 55 3.28 5.76 6.96
C LYS A 55 2.90 6.54 8.22
N THR A 56 3.87 7.18 8.86
CA THR A 56 3.66 7.98 10.07
C THR A 56 4.67 9.12 10.15
N ARG A 57 4.45 10.06 11.07
CA ARG A 57 5.37 11.16 11.35
C ARG A 57 6.21 10.82 12.59
N PRO A 58 7.52 11.10 12.58
CA PRO A 58 8.34 10.92 13.78
C PRO A 58 7.88 11.88 14.87
N LYS A 59 7.69 11.36 16.09
CA LYS A 59 7.46 12.18 17.28
C LYS A 59 8.74 12.34 18.07
N LYS A 60 8.83 13.37 18.91
CA LYS A 60 9.97 13.53 19.84
C LYS A 60 10.10 12.33 20.79
N GLU A 61 8.97 11.72 21.16
CA GLU A 61 8.92 10.49 21.99
C GLU A 61 9.57 9.27 21.32
N ASP A 62 9.68 9.26 19.99
CA ASP A 62 10.25 8.13 19.24
C ASP A 62 11.79 8.24 19.12
N LEU A 63 12.38 9.37 19.50
CA LEU A 63 13.81 9.64 19.37
C LEU A 63 14.58 9.12 20.59
N SER A 64 15.74 8.54 20.34
CA SER A 64 16.68 8.21 21.42
C SER A 64 17.28 9.47 22.03
N ASN A 65 17.78 9.37 23.28
CA ASN A 65 18.47 10.49 23.94
C ASN A 65 19.62 11.06 23.09
N TYR A 66 20.33 10.19 22.37
CA TYR A 66 21.37 10.61 21.43
C TYR A 66 20.81 11.48 20.29
N GLN A 67 19.68 11.06 19.70
CA GLN A 67 19.01 11.82 18.64
C GLN A 67 18.44 13.14 19.16
N LEU A 68 17.91 13.17 20.38
CA LEU A 68 17.44 14.39 21.04
C LEU A 68 18.59 15.39 21.26
N ASN A 69 19.75 14.90 21.73
CA ASN A 69 20.95 15.75 21.90
C ASN A 69 21.47 16.31 20.57
N LEU A 70 21.45 15.51 19.50
CA LEU A 70 21.82 15.97 18.15
C LEU A 70 20.82 16.98 17.56
N LEU A 71 19.53 16.82 17.88
CA LEU A 71 18.50 17.74 17.44
C LEU A 71 18.67 19.12 18.09
N GLY A 72 19.03 19.15 19.38
CA GLY A 72 19.19 20.39 20.15
C GLY A 72 17.93 21.24 20.07
N ASN A 73 18.07 22.50 19.64
CA ASN A 73 16.96 23.44 19.47
C ASN A 73 16.29 23.40 18.09
N LYS A 74 16.71 22.49 17.18
CA LYS A 74 16.12 22.42 15.84
C LYS A 74 14.72 21.82 15.88
N PRO A 75 13.79 22.30 15.02
CA PRO A 75 12.49 21.68 14.90
C PRO A 75 12.61 20.27 14.32
N LEU A 76 11.77 19.35 14.82
CA LEU A 76 11.65 18.03 14.23
C LEU A 76 10.92 18.15 12.90
N GLY A 77 11.45 17.51 11.85
CA GLY A 77 10.80 17.51 10.53
C GLY A 77 9.38 16.95 10.61
N ASN A 78 8.44 17.64 9.94
CA ASN A 78 7.01 17.32 9.98
C ASN A 78 6.56 16.39 8.82
N GLU A 79 7.51 15.81 8.11
CA GLU A 79 7.21 14.99 6.94
C GLU A 79 6.79 13.57 7.33
N GLU A 80 5.83 13.03 6.59
CA GLU A 80 5.43 11.63 6.71
C GLU A 80 6.49 10.73 6.08
N LYS A 81 6.97 9.74 6.84
CA LYS A 81 7.92 8.75 6.35
C LYS A 81 7.37 7.34 6.55
N LEU A 82 7.94 6.38 5.84
CA LEU A 82 7.66 4.97 6.06
C LEU A 82 8.51 4.47 7.22
N PHE A 83 7.85 4.10 8.31
CA PHE A 83 8.50 3.57 9.50
C PHE A 83 8.22 2.08 9.68
N LEU A 84 9.22 1.41 10.22
CA LEU A 84 9.20 -0.01 10.57
C LEU A 84 9.21 -0.17 12.10
N THR A 85 8.25 0.46 12.77
CA THR A 85 8.16 0.52 14.25
C THR A 85 7.80 -0.81 14.90
N GLY A 86 7.36 -1.80 14.12
CA GLY A 86 6.87 -3.09 14.63
C GLY A 86 5.54 -3.02 15.40
N LYS A 87 4.95 -1.82 15.53
CA LYS A 87 3.67 -1.55 16.18
C LYS A 87 2.55 -1.54 15.15
N THR A 88 2.24 -2.71 14.59
CA THR A 88 1.31 -2.83 13.46
C THR A 88 -0.13 -3.03 13.94
N LYS A 89 -0.80 -1.93 14.28
CA LYS A 89 -2.19 -1.94 14.72
C LYS A 89 -3.13 -1.51 13.61
N LYS A 90 -4.29 -2.17 13.49
CA LYS A 90 -5.32 -1.89 12.48
C LYS A 90 -4.75 -1.83 11.05
N TYR A 91 -3.71 -2.63 10.79
CA TYR A 91 -2.99 -2.69 9.53
C TYR A 91 -3.86 -3.33 8.45
N ILE A 92 -3.88 -2.75 7.24
CA ILE A 92 -4.63 -3.28 6.10
C ILE A 92 -3.64 -4.00 5.18
N VAL A 93 -3.88 -5.29 4.94
CA VAL A 93 -2.97 -6.13 4.17
C VAL A 93 -3.72 -7.11 3.28
N HIS A 94 -3.15 -7.40 2.12
CA HIS A 94 -3.63 -8.44 1.22
C HIS A 94 -3.34 -9.83 1.77
N TYR A 95 -4.28 -10.77 1.62
CA TYR A 95 -4.18 -12.10 2.23
C TYR A 95 -2.90 -12.87 1.85
N GLU A 96 -2.42 -12.74 0.62
CA GLU A 96 -1.17 -13.39 0.17
C GLU A 96 0.05 -12.85 0.92
N VAL A 97 0.14 -11.53 1.06
CA VAL A 97 1.23 -10.88 1.80
C VAL A 97 1.16 -11.26 3.28
N LEU A 98 -0.06 -11.31 3.83
CA LEU A 98 -0.28 -11.75 5.21
C LEU A 98 0.16 -13.22 5.42
N LYS A 99 -0.10 -14.11 4.47
CA LYS A 99 0.38 -15.50 4.52
C LYS A 99 1.90 -15.55 4.60
N ASP A 100 2.60 -14.72 3.83
CA ASP A 100 4.06 -14.67 3.88
C ASP A 100 4.59 -14.06 5.19
N TYR A 101 3.92 -13.04 5.73
CA TYR A 101 4.23 -12.49 7.05
C TYR A 101 4.11 -13.57 8.14
N ILE A 102 3.05 -14.39 8.09
CA ILE A 102 2.85 -15.50 9.02
C ILE A 102 3.95 -16.56 8.87
N LYS A 103 4.34 -16.93 7.64
CA LYS A 103 5.46 -17.86 7.40
C LYS A 103 6.79 -17.35 7.95
N LEU A 104 7.01 -16.04 7.86
CA LEU A 104 8.19 -15.36 8.42
C LEU A 104 8.12 -15.20 9.95
N GLY A 105 7.00 -15.58 10.57
CA GLY A 105 6.81 -15.68 12.01
C GLY A 105 6.03 -14.54 12.63
N MET A 106 5.42 -13.63 11.87
CA MET A 106 4.46 -12.68 12.44
C MET A 106 3.21 -13.42 12.92
N LYS A 107 2.63 -12.94 14.02
CA LYS A 107 1.38 -13.47 14.57
C LYS A 107 0.27 -12.46 14.38
N VAL A 108 -0.86 -12.88 13.82
CA VAL A 108 -2.10 -12.11 13.82
C VAL A 108 -2.69 -12.19 15.22
N THR A 109 -2.91 -11.05 15.88
CA THR A 109 -3.48 -11.03 17.23
C THR A 109 -4.96 -10.73 17.24
N LYS A 110 -5.43 -9.89 16.32
CA LYS A 110 -6.85 -9.52 16.21
C LYS A 110 -7.19 -9.20 14.75
N VAL A 111 -8.31 -9.72 14.26
CA VAL A 111 -8.89 -9.33 12.98
C VAL A 111 -10.09 -8.43 13.27
N TYR A 112 -10.17 -7.28 12.59
CA TYR A 112 -11.26 -6.31 12.77
C TYR A 112 -12.31 -6.45 11.69
N LYS A 113 -11.87 -6.47 10.43
CA LYS A 113 -12.74 -6.57 9.26
C LYS A 113 -11.99 -7.25 8.12
N THR A 114 -12.72 -8.02 7.34
CA THR A 114 -12.22 -8.65 6.12
C THR A 114 -13.17 -8.29 4.99
N ILE A 115 -12.63 -7.84 3.86
CA ILE A 115 -13.38 -7.64 2.62
C ILE A 115 -12.86 -8.61 1.57
N SER A 116 -13.74 -9.44 1.02
CA SER A 116 -13.43 -10.39 -0.04
C SER A 116 -13.92 -9.89 -1.40
N PHE A 117 -13.32 -10.38 -2.47
CA PHE A 117 -13.65 -10.02 -3.85
C PHE A 117 -13.22 -11.12 -4.83
N LYS A 118 -13.79 -11.12 -6.03
CA LYS A 118 -13.32 -11.95 -7.15
C LYS A 118 -12.08 -11.32 -7.78
N GLU A 119 -11.10 -12.16 -8.12
CA GLU A 119 -9.86 -11.73 -8.76
C GLU A 119 -9.74 -12.31 -10.17
N SER A 120 -9.27 -11.49 -11.11
CA SER A 120 -8.88 -11.95 -12.44
C SER A 120 -7.68 -11.18 -12.97
N ASP A 121 -7.08 -11.72 -14.02
CA ASP A 121 -5.95 -11.18 -14.75
C ASP A 121 -6.39 -10.27 -15.92
N TRP A 122 -7.45 -9.48 -15.70
CA TRP A 122 -8.06 -8.65 -16.74
C TRP A 122 -7.08 -7.65 -17.38
N LEU A 123 -6.06 -7.20 -16.65
CA LEU A 123 -5.04 -6.28 -17.13
C LEU A 123 -3.88 -6.97 -17.87
N ALA A 124 -3.79 -8.30 -17.84
CA ALA A 124 -2.65 -9.04 -18.39
C ALA A 124 -2.50 -8.83 -19.90
N LYS A 125 -3.61 -8.83 -20.65
CA LYS A 125 -3.58 -8.58 -22.11
C LYS A 125 -2.97 -7.21 -22.45
N TYR A 126 -3.34 -6.18 -21.69
CA TYR A 126 -2.84 -4.82 -21.87
C TYR A 126 -1.33 -4.71 -21.57
N ILE A 127 -0.90 -5.26 -20.43
CA ILE A 127 0.51 -5.23 -20.02
C ILE A 127 1.39 -6.02 -20.99
N ASN A 128 0.93 -7.20 -21.42
CA ASN A 128 1.65 -8.03 -22.37
C ASN A 128 1.79 -7.32 -23.71
N PHE A 129 0.70 -6.72 -24.22
CA PHE A 129 0.75 -5.93 -25.45
C PHE A 129 1.78 -4.80 -25.37
N ASN A 130 1.73 -3.95 -24.34
CA ASN A 130 2.69 -2.86 -24.19
C ASN A 130 4.14 -3.35 -24.02
N THR A 131 4.34 -4.50 -23.36
CA THR A 131 5.68 -5.09 -23.19
C THR A 131 6.23 -5.64 -24.51
N GLU A 132 5.38 -6.29 -25.31
CA GLU A 132 5.75 -6.77 -26.65
C GLU A 132 6.09 -5.61 -27.58
N GLN A 133 5.28 -4.54 -27.59
CA GLN A 133 5.56 -3.36 -28.39
C GLN A 133 6.87 -2.68 -27.95
N ARG A 134 7.09 -2.55 -26.64
CA ARG A 134 8.36 -2.03 -26.09
C ARG A 134 9.58 -2.86 -26.52
N THR A 135 9.42 -4.18 -26.65
CA THR A 135 10.50 -5.08 -27.09
C THR A 135 10.79 -4.94 -28.59
N LYS A 136 9.75 -4.67 -29.40
CA LYS A 136 9.86 -4.47 -30.85
C LYS A 136 10.39 -3.08 -31.23
N SER A 137 10.25 -2.10 -30.35
CA SER A 137 10.68 -0.72 -30.57
C SER A 137 12.18 -0.60 -30.80
N LYS A 138 12.54 0.12 -31.87
CA LYS A 138 13.94 0.37 -32.26
C LYS A 138 14.46 1.68 -31.67
N SER A 139 13.57 2.67 -31.53
CA SER A 139 13.89 3.99 -30.97
C SER A 139 13.69 4.03 -29.46
N ASP A 140 14.54 4.80 -28.77
CA ASP A 140 14.40 5.00 -27.33
C ASP A 140 13.12 5.76 -26.97
N PHE A 141 12.66 6.67 -27.84
CA PHE A 141 11.38 7.36 -27.68
C PHE A 141 10.21 6.38 -27.58
N GLU A 142 10.13 5.41 -28.51
CA GLU A 142 9.03 4.44 -28.51
C GLU A 142 9.09 3.52 -27.29
N LYS A 143 10.29 3.10 -26.87
CA LYS A 143 10.46 2.29 -25.66
C LYS A 143 9.95 3.02 -24.42
N ASP A 144 10.22 4.32 -24.33
CA ASP A 144 9.75 5.17 -23.23
C ASP A 144 8.25 5.41 -23.30
N LEU A 145 7.67 5.56 -24.50
CA LEU A 145 6.22 5.64 -24.68
C LEU A 145 5.52 4.39 -24.14
N TRP A 146 5.94 3.19 -24.54
CA TRP A 146 5.30 1.94 -24.09
C TRP A 146 5.48 1.69 -22.58
N LYS A 147 6.62 2.12 -22.02
CA LYS A 147 6.83 2.13 -20.56
C LYS A 147 5.87 3.11 -19.88
N LEU A 148 5.70 4.30 -20.43
CA LEU A 148 4.80 5.33 -19.91
C LEU A 148 3.35 4.85 -19.92
N MET A 149 2.88 4.17 -20.97
CA MET A 149 1.52 3.64 -21.04
C MET A 149 1.17 2.73 -19.85
N ASN A 150 2.09 1.82 -19.49
CA ASN A 150 1.92 0.95 -18.32
C ASN A 150 1.94 1.75 -17.00
N ASN A 151 2.90 2.68 -16.84
CA ASN A 151 3.04 3.45 -15.61
C ASN A 151 1.88 4.44 -15.39
N SER A 152 1.45 5.13 -16.44
CA SER A 152 0.34 6.09 -16.41
C SER A 152 -0.98 5.38 -16.09
N PHE A 153 -1.21 4.20 -16.64
CA PHE A 153 -2.41 3.42 -16.30
C PHE A 153 -2.43 3.08 -14.81
N TYR A 154 -1.32 2.57 -14.26
CA TYR A 154 -1.22 2.28 -12.83
C TYR A 154 -1.45 3.53 -11.97
N GLY A 155 -0.80 4.65 -12.31
CA GLY A 155 -1.01 5.93 -11.61
C GLY A 155 -2.48 6.36 -11.63
N LYS A 156 -3.15 6.21 -12.78
CA LYS A 156 -4.57 6.54 -12.93
C LYS A 156 -5.48 5.71 -12.03
N THR A 157 -5.14 4.43 -11.80
CA THR A 157 -5.92 3.55 -10.91
C THR A 157 -5.79 3.89 -9.43
N LEU A 158 -4.72 4.61 -9.04
CA LEU A 158 -4.47 5.05 -7.67
C LEU A 158 -4.88 6.49 -7.40
N GLU A 159 -5.37 7.19 -8.42
CA GLU A 159 -5.74 8.59 -8.31
C GLU A 159 -6.97 8.79 -7.41
N ASP A 160 -6.88 9.74 -6.48
CA ASP A 160 -8.04 10.17 -5.71
C ASP A 160 -8.91 11.11 -6.56
N ILE A 161 -9.99 10.55 -7.10
CA ILE A 161 -10.94 11.27 -7.96
C ILE A 161 -11.58 12.46 -7.23
N ARG A 162 -11.72 12.39 -5.89
CA ARG A 162 -12.35 13.45 -5.10
C ARG A 162 -11.47 14.70 -4.99
N GLY A 163 -10.15 14.55 -5.17
CA GLY A 163 -9.21 15.65 -5.19
C GLY A 163 -9.14 16.41 -6.52
N ARG A 164 -9.86 15.97 -7.56
CA ARG A 164 -9.80 16.61 -8.90
C ARG A 164 -10.47 17.99 -8.95
N SER A 165 -11.46 18.23 -8.08
CA SER A 165 -12.22 19.46 -8.07
C SER A 165 -12.30 19.98 -6.64
N GLU A 166 -11.71 21.15 -6.39
CA GLU A 166 -11.87 21.86 -5.13
C GLU A 166 -13.00 22.89 -5.29
N ILE A 167 -14.12 22.69 -4.60
CA ILE A 167 -15.22 23.66 -4.56
C ILE A 167 -15.10 24.44 -3.26
N LYS A 168 -14.69 25.71 -3.35
CA LYS A 168 -14.66 26.64 -2.21
C LYS A 168 -15.95 27.44 -2.21
N LEU A 169 -16.82 27.20 -1.23
CA LEU A 169 -18.00 28.02 -0.99
C LEU A 169 -17.61 29.17 -0.06
N LEU A 170 -17.44 30.35 -0.63
CA LEU A 170 -17.14 31.56 0.13
C LEU A 170 -18.40 32.39 0.33
N THR A 171 -18.56 32.95 1.52
CA THR A 171 -19.68 33.84 1.85
C THR A 171 -19.22 35.31 1.94
N ASP A 172 -17.94 35.55 2.22
CA ASP A 172 -17.37 36.89 2.32
C ASP A 172 -16.63 37.31 1.03
N ARG A 173 -16.79 38.58 0.64
CA ARG A 173 -16.18 39.14 -0.56
C ARG A 173 -14.67 39.32 -0.43
N GLU A 174 -14.14 39.42 0.79
CA GLU A 174 -12.70 39.56 1.01
C GLU A 174 -11.95 38.24 0.80
N GLU A 175 -12.56 37.10 1.16
CA GLU A 175 -11.97 35.77 0.95
C GLU A 175 -11.86 35.42 -0.55
N VAL A 176 -12.74 35.98 -1.40
CA VAL A 176 -12.72 35.78 -2.86
C VAL A 176 -11.47 36.39 -3.49
N LYS A 177 -10.89 37.43 -2.90
CA LYS A 177 -9.70 38.11 -3.45
C LYS A 177 -8.39 37.33 -3.22
N ASN A 178 -8.40 36.34 -2.32
CA ASN A 178 -7.22 35.60 -1.88
C ASN A 178 -7.21 34.13 -2.33
N ILE A 179 -8.13 33.73 -3.21
CA ILE A 179 -8.08 32.45 -3.95
C ILE A 179 -7.39 32.67 -5.28
#